data_AF-A0A7X8F3A9-F1
#
_entry.id   AF-A0A7X8F3A9-F1
#
_cell.length_a   1.000
_cell.length_b   1.000
_cell.length_c   1.000
_cell.angle_alpha   90.00
_cell.angle_beta   90.00
_cell.angle_gamma   90.00
#
_symmetry.space_group_name_H-M   'P 1'
#
loop_
_entity.id
_entity.type
_entity.pdbx_description
1 polymer ?
#
loop_
_entity_poly.entity_id
_entity_poly.type
_entity_poly.pdbx_seq_one_letter_code
_entity_poly.pdbx_strand_id
1 'polypeptide(L)'
;MKRIVFTLFFVIFSVLIFAENLDNKLEVCILQSSGKNLTYKPKIKSDFGFVSFFYESICLPFGLLDMTKQDDLRSCCLDMNKSLKEEKRATFVVKNYKGGKDLKFTFGQWPNKPSILIISNYDVAEQRMLNDGEDLSNVFALSYYFVDGYIIKDSNIDEAVFDNDNLDYAKNMLYDGNIKNNKKIKTILENEINKNPTPVAYIYLAQYYFNERQVKKGLDILSENKELIESTGEKHILNLYKCAYEEGKVLETIYKN
;
A
#
# COMPACT_ATOMS: atom_id res chain seq x y z
N MET A 1 -44.05 23.92 20.46
CA MET A 1 -42.71 23.96 19.83
C MET A 1 -41.82 22.93 20.49
N LYS A 2 -41.60 21.77 19.84
CA LYS A 2 -40.74 20.69 20.35
C LYS A 2 -39.33 20.88 19.79
N ARG A 3 -38.33 21.03 20.66
CA ARG A 3 -36.91 21.01 20.30
C ARG A 3 -36.48 19.55 20.11
N ILE A 4 -36.01 19.20 18.92
CA ILE A 4 -35.37 17.92 18.64
C ILE A 4 -33.87 18.12 18.89
N VAL A 5 -33.36 17.48 19.93
CA VAL A 5 -31.93 17.35 20.21
C VAL A 5 -31.45 16.15 19.39
N PHE A 6 -30.66 16.37 18.33
CA PHE A 6 -29.94 15.30 17.66
C PHE A 6 -28.70 14.97 18.47
N THR A 7 -28.73 13.84 19.18
CA THR A 7 -27.54 13.27 19.82
C THR A 7 -26.82 12.44 18.76
N LEU A 8 -25.66 12.92 18.30
CA LEU A 8 -24.80 12.19 17.38
C LEU A 8 -24.07 11.08 18.17
N PHE A 9 -24.51 9.83 18.03
CA PHE A 9 -23.77 8.67 18.54
C PHE A 9 -22.60 8.38 17.59
N PHE A 10 -21.39 8.77 17.97
CA PHE A 10 -20.17 8.23 17.37
C PHE A 10 -19.92 6.85 17.98
N VAL A 11 -20.22 5.79 17.22
CA VAL A 11 -19.74 4.44 17.56
C VAL A 11 -18.32 4.32 17.02
N ILE A 12 -17.33 4.59 17.88
CA ILE A 12 -15.92 4.29 17.60
C ILE A 12 -15.74 2.80 17.92
N PHE A 13 -15.74 1.94 16.89
CA PHE A 13 -15.16 0.61 17.02
C PHE A 13 -13.65 0.76 16.86
N SER A 14 -12.95 1.02 17.96
CA SER A 14 -11.50 0.89 18.06
C SER A 14 -11.21 -0.27 19.00
N VAL A 15 -10.83 -1.42 18.44
CA VAL A 15 -10.26 -2.53 19.20
C VAL A 15 -8.85 -2.10 19.61
N LEU A 16 -8.72 -1.51 20.80
CA LEU A 16 -7.43 -1.22 21.45
C LEU A 16 -6.96 -2.49 22.15
N ILE A 17 -6.05 -3.23 21.52
CA ILE A 17 -5.33 -4.32 22.19
C ILE A 17 -4.13 -3.69 22.90
N PHE A 18 -4.29 -3.42 24.20
CA PHE A 18 -3.16 -3.13 25.08
C PHE A 18 -2.41 -4.43 25.38
N ALA A 19 -1.39 -4.71 24.57
CA ALA A 19 -0.32 -5.62 24.94
C ALA A 19 0.91 -4.76 25.28
N GLU A 20 1.15 -4.55 26.57
CA GLU A 20 2.44 -4.10 27.07
C GLU A 20 3.53 -5.08 26.59
N ASN A 21 4.43 -4.62 25.72
CA ASN A 21 5.70 -5.30 25.47
C ASN A 21 6.72 -4.37 24.77
N LEU A 22 7.69 -3.90 25.55
CA LEU A 22 9.16 -4.00 25.39
C LEU A 22 9.84 -4.00 24.00
N ASP A 23 9.23 -3.45 22.97
CA ASP A 23 9.90 -2.85 21.82
C ASP A 23 9.15 -1.55 21.54
N ASN A 24 9.82 -0.39 21.58
CA ASN A 24 9.20 0.92 21.28
C ASN A 24 8.84 1.05 19.78
N LYS A 25 8.02 0.14 19.25
CA LYS A 25 7.41 0.21 17.94
C LYS A 25 6.24 1.19 17.99
N LEU A 26 6.09 1.96 16.92
CA LEU A 26 4.98 2.88 16.74
C LEU A 26 3.68 2.12 16.60
N GLU A 27 2.65 2.62 17.28
CA GLU A 27 1.28 2.14 17.15
C GLU A 27 0.68 2.65 15.83
N VAL A 28 -0.13 1.80 15.19
CA VAL A 28 -0.86 2.16 13.98
C VAL A 28 -2.34 1.83 14.11
N CYS A 29 -3.20 2.63 13.50
CA CYS A 29 -4.64 2.38 13.48
C CYS A 29 -5.34 3.00 12.27
N ILE A 30 -6.63 2.68 12.12
CA ILE A 30 -7.50 3.29 11.10
C ILE A 30 -8.62 4.06 11.78
N LEU A 31 -8.85 5.28 11.30
CA LEU A 31 -10.01 6.07 11.62
C LEU A 31 -10.96 6.06 10.42
N GLN A 32 -12.08 5.37 10.55
CA GLN A 32 -13.17 5.42 9.57
C GLN A 32 -14.03 6.68 9.80
N SER A 33 -14.33 7.42 8.74
CA SER A 33 -15.21 8.59 8.85
C SER A 33 -16.67 8.15 8.90
N SER A 34 -17.36 8.38 10.02
CA SER A 34 -18.81 8.13 10.13
C SER A 34 -19.58 9.08 9.20
N GLY A 35 -20.28 8.54 8.20
CA GLY A 35 -21.31 9.26 7.43
C GLY A 35 -20.85 10.02 6.18
N LYS A 36 -19.59 9.89 5.73
CA LYS A 36 -19.15 10.41 4.43
C LYS A 36 -18.65 9.27 3.55
N ASN A 37 -19.56 8.67 2.80
CA ASN A 37 -19.19 7.73 1.74
C ASN A 37 -18.40 8.45 0.65
N LEU A 38 -17.60 7.69 -0.10
CA LEU A 38 -17.07 8.13 -1.37
C LEU A 38 -18.26 8.32 -2.32
N THR A 39 -18.33 9.47 -2.98
CA THR A 39 -19.39 9.77 -3.96
C THR A 39 -19.19 8.94 -5.23
N TYR A 40 -17.93 8.62 -5.55
CA TYR A 40 -17.54 7.65 -6.57
C TYR A 40 -17.26 6.29 -5.95
N LYS A 41 -17.71 5.23 -6.63
CA LYS A 41 -17.57 3.84 -6.20
C LYS A 41 -16.34 3.22 -6.89
N PRO A 42 -15.16 3.19 -6.24
CA PRO A 42 -14.00 2.55 -6.86
C PRO A 42 -14.29 1.07 -7.10
N LYS A 43 -14.16 0.61 -8.34
CA LYS A 43 -14.31 -0.81 -8.67
C LYS A 43 -12.98 -1.53 -8.38
N ILE A 44 -12.70 -1.79 -7.11
CA ILE A 44 -11.50 -2.51 -6.66
C ILE A 44 -11.71 -4.02 -6.88
N LYS A 45 -11.32 -4.53 -8.05
CA LYS A 45 -11.33 -5.96 -8.40
C LYS A 45 -9.99 -6.69 -8.16
N SER A 46 -8.86 -5.97 -8.05
CA SER A 46 -7.55 -6.55 -7.71
C SER A 46 -7.11 -6.08 -6.34
N ASP A 47 -6.99 -7.01 -5.40
CA ASP A 47 -6.47 -6.75 -4.06
C ASP A 47 -4.96 -6.48 -4.08
N PHE A 48 -4.24 -7.15 -5.00
CA PHE A 48 -2.79 -6.98 -5.15
C PHE A 48 -2.40 -5.51 -5.38
N GLY A 49 -3.12 -4.82 -6.28
CA GLY A 49 -2.81 -3.42 -6.59
C GLY A 49 -2.88 -2.51 -5.35
N PHE A 50 -3.90 -2.67 -4.50
CA PHE A 50 -4.01 -1.92 -3.25
C PHE A 50 -2.95 -2.31 -2.23
N VAL A 51 -2.77 -3.61 -2.02
CA VAL A 51 -1.83 -4.11 -1.01
C VAL A 51 -0.40 -3.68 -1.34
N SER A 52 0.04 -3.88 -2.59
CA SER A 52 1.36 -3.44 -3.04
C SER A 52 1.53 -1.93 -2.94
N PHE A 53 0.53 -1.15 -3.34
CA PHE A 53 0.55 0.31 -3.13
C PHE A 53 0.77 0.67 -1.65
N PHE A 54 0.03 0.05 -0.73
CA PHE A 54 0.13 0.35 0.70
C PHE A 54 1.55 0.08 1.23
N TYR A 55 2.19 -0.99 0.79
CA TYR A 55 3.56 -1.30 1.22
C TYR A 55 4.62 -0.48 0.49
N GLU A 56 4.59 -0.38 -0.84
CA GLU A 56 5.62 0.29 -1.63
C GLU A 56 5.56 1.82 -1.55
N SER A 57 4.36 2.41 -1.47
CA SER A 57 4.17 3.86 -1.53
C SER A 57 3.91 4.51 -0.17
N ILE A 58 3.46 3.76 0.84
CA ILE A 58 3.21 4.28 2.19
C ILE A 58 4.19 3.67 3.20
N CYS A 59 4.27 2.35 3.33
CA CYS A 59 5.09 1.76 4.39
C CYS A 59 6.60 1.92 4.14
N LEU A 60 7.06 1.70 2.90
CA LEU A 60 8.47 1.75 2.53
C LEU A 60 9.08 3.15 2.66
N PRO A 61 8.51 4.22 2.06
CA PRO A 61 9.15 5.54 2.08
C PRO A 61 9.18 6.18 3.47
N PHE A 62 8.25 5.77 4.34
CA PHE A 62 8.14 6.25 5.71
C PHE A 62 8.77 5.30 6.73
N GLY A 63 9.47 4.23 6.28
CA GLY A 63 10.18 3.30 7.15
C GLY A 63 9.28 2.52 8.11
N LEU A 64 7.98 2.41 7.82
CA LEU A 64 6.99 1.85 8.75
C LEU A 64 7.23 0.35 8.99
N LEU A 65 7.78 -0.36 8.01
CA LEU A 65 8.15 -1.78 8.15
C LEU A 65 9.17 -2.00 9.28
N ASP A 66 10.07 -1.06 9.55
CA ASP A 66 11.03 -1.21 10.64
C ASP A 66 10.54 -0.54 11.94
N MET A 67 9.59 0.39 11.85
CA MET A 67 9.14 1.20 12.98
C MET A 67 7.87 0.69 13.66
N THR A 68 7.13 -0.22 13.05
CA THR A 68 5.83 -0.72 13.55
C THR A 68 5.83 -2.23 13.71
N LYS A 69 4.80 -2.79 14.35
CA LYS A 69 4.57 -4.24 14.38
C LYS A 69 3.94 -4.68 13.06
N GLN A 70 4.46 -5.76 12.46
CA GLN A 70 3.98 -6.21 11.15
C GLN A 70 2.51 -6.65 11.19
N ASP A 71 2.07 -7.33 12.25
CA ASP A 71 0.66 -7.73 12.40
C ASP A 71 -0.30 -6.53 12.38
N ASP A 72 0.08 -5.43 13.03
CA ASP A 72 -0.74 -4.22 13.07
C ASP A 72 -0.80 -3.54 11.69
N LEU A 73 0.32 -3.50 10.95
CA LEU A 73 0.34 -3.04 9.55
C LEU A 73 -0.52 -3.91 8.65
N ARG A 74 -0.42 -5.24 8.78
CA ARG A 74 -1.23 -6.19 8.02
C ARG A 74 -2.72 -5.97 8.28
N SER A 75 -3.11 -5.83 9.55
CA SER A 75 -4.50 -5.55 9.92
C SER A 75 -4.96 -4.22 9.32
N CYS A 76 -4.15 -3.17 9.41
CA CYS A 76 -4.48 -1.88 8.82
C CYS A 76 -4.60 -1.97 7.29
N CYS A 77 -3.72 -2.69 6.60
CA CYS A 77 -3.81 -2.88 5.17
C CYS A 77 -5.14 -3.56 4.77
N LEU A 78 -5.51 -4.63 5.47
CA LEU A 78 -6.76 -5.36 5.26
C LEU A 78 -7.99 -4.47 5.46
N ASP A 79 -8.04 -3.77 6.58
CA ASP A 79 -9.17 -2.92 6.95
C ASP A 79 -9.29 -1.69 6.03
N MET A 80 -8.17 -1.12 5.58
CA MET A 80 -8.17 -0.05 4.59
C MET A 80 -8.73 -0.54 3.24
N ASN A 81 -8.24 -1.68 2.75
CA ASN A 81 -8.72 -2.28 1.50
C ASN A 81 -10.23 -2.55 1.55
N LYS A 82 -10.70 -3.16 2.66
CA LYS A 82 -12.12 -3.41 2.90
C LYS A 82 -12.92 -2.12 2.96
N SER A 83 -12.43 -1.10 3.67
CA SER A 83 -13.10 0.20 3.78
C SER A 83 -13.33 0.84 2.41
N LEU A 84 -12.31 0.82 1.55
CA LEU A 84 -12.43 1.40 0.20
C LEU A 84 -13.38 0.62 -0.70
N LYS A 85 -13.40 -0.73 -0.61
CA LYS A 85 -14.38 -1.59 -1.28
C LYS A 85 -15.82 -1.33 -0.81
N GLU A 86 -16.00 -0.99 0.47
CA GLU A 86 -17.27 -0.59 1.06
C GLU A 86 -17.60 0.90 0.84
N GLU A 87 -16.84 1.61 0.00
CA GLU A 87 -17.05 3.01 -0.35
C GLU A 87 -16.91 3.96 0.86
N LYS A 88 -16.15 3.57 1.88
CA LYS A 88 -15.92 4.35 3.10
C LYS A 88 -14.60 5.10 3.02
N ARG A 89 -14.62 6.37 3.44
CA ARG A 89 -13.40 7.13 3.71
C ARG A 89 -12.73 6.59 4.96
N ALA A 90 -11.42 6.46 4.88
CA ALA A 90 -10.60 5.95 5.97
C ALA A 90 -9.28 6.73 6.06
N THR A 91 -8.77 6.87 7.28
CA THR A 91 -7.47 7.49 7.54
C THR A 91 -6.60 6.49 8.25
N PHE A 92 -5.46 6.15 7.65
CA PHE A 92 -4.42 5.37 8.31
C PHE A 92 -3.57 6.31 9.16
N VAL A 93 -3.35 5.96 10.44
CA VAL A 93 -2.65 6.80 11.41
C VAL A 93 -1.49 6.01 12.01
N VAL A 94 -0.31 6.61 12.00
CA VAL A 94 0.88 6.16 12.72
C VAL A 94 1.10 7.11 13.90
N LYS A 95 0.98 6.59 15.12
CA LYS A 95 1.05 7.37 16.35
C LYS A 95 2.48 7.76 16.68
N ASN A 96 2.66 8.99 17.17
CA ASN A 96 3.94 9.47 17.72
C ASN A 96 5.13 9.29 16.75
N TYR A 97 4.94 9.52 15.44
CA TYR A 97 5.95 9.25 14.40
C TYR A 97 7.21 10.13 14.51
N LYS A 98 7.13 11.41 14.11
CA LYS A 98 8.26 12.35 14.17
C LYS A 98 7.90 13.55 15.05
N GLY A 99 8.80 13.90 15.97
CA GLY A 99 8.58 15.00 16.92
C GLY A 99 7.37 14.78 17.84
N GLY A 100 7.02 13.52 18.12
CA GLY A 100 5.85 13.15 18.92
C GLY A 100 4.49 13.41 18.25
N LYS A 101 4.48 13.68 16.94
CA LYS A 101 3.25 13.95 16.18
C LYS A 101 2.80 12.75 15.37
N ASP A 102 1.48 12.61 15.22
CA ASP A 102 0.85 11.57 14.41
C ASP A 102 1.06 11.84 12.90
N LEU A 103 1.45 10.79 12.18
CA LEU A 103 1.43 10.74 10.73
C LEU A 103 0.09 10.16 10.27
N LYS A 104 -0.60 10.84 9.37
CA LYS A 104 -1.94 10.49 8.91
C LYS A 104 -1.95 10.43 7.39
N PHE A 105 -2.47 9.35 6.82
CA PHE A 105 -2.77 9.22 5.39
C PHE A 105 -4.28 9.13 5.24
N THR A 106 -4.88 10.18 4.68
CA THR A 106 -6.33 10.27 4.48
C THR A 106 -6.68 9.80 3.08
N PHE A 107 -7.52 8.77 2.98
CA PHE A 107 -8.01 8.23 1.72
C PHE A 107 -9.38 8.85 1.43
N GLY A 108 -9.41 9.77 0.47
CA GLY A 108 -10.59 10.51 0.04
C GLY A 108 -10.83 10.38 -1.46
N GLN A 109 -11.82 11.10 -1.97
CA GLN A 109 -12.12 11.15 -3.40
C GLN A 109 -11.68 12.49 -3.98
N TRP A 110 -11.16 12.48 -5.21
CA TRP A 110 -10.99 13.71 -5.97
C TRP A 110 -12.37 14.31 -6.33
N PRO A 111 -12.60 15.63 -6.15
CA PRO A 111 -13.92 16.23 -6.35
C PRO A 111 -14.53 16.01 -7.75
N ASN A 112 -13.68 15.97 -8.79
CA ASN A 112 -14.11 15.98 -10.19
C ASN A 112 -13.54 14.81 -11.02
N LYS A 113 -12.96 13.80 -10.37
CA LYS A 113 -12.38 12.63 -11.06
C LYS A 113 -12.79 11.33 -10.35
N PRO A 114 -12.96 10.23 -11.09
CA PRO A 114 -13.16 8.90 -10.53
C PRO A 114 -11.86 8.32 -9.95
N SER A 115 -11.23 9.05 -9.04
CA SER A 115 -9.95 8.68 -8.41
C SER A 115 -10.01 8.79 -6.89
N ILE A 116 -9.21 7.97 -6.22
CA ILE A 116 -8.92 8.12 -4.79
C ILE A 116 -7.71 9.02 -4.65
N LEU A 117 -7.86 10.04 -3.83
CA LEU A 117 -6.81 10.92 -3.41
C LEU A 117 -6.34 10.51 -2.02
N ILE A 118 -5.05 10.28 -1.90
CA ILE A 118 -4.39 9.97 -0.64
C ILE A 118 -3.54 11.16 -0.27
N ILE A 119 -3.87 11.82 0.85
CA ILE A 119 -3.13 12.99 1.34
C ILE A 119 -2.53 12.66 2.69
N SER A 120 -1.23 12.93 2.83
CA SER A 120 -0.54 12.89 4.11
C SER A 120 -0.53 14.26 4.78
N ASN A 121 -0.41 14.33 6.11
CA ASN A 121 -0.02 15.56 6.81
C ASN A 121 1.51 15.74 6.91
N TYR A 122 2.30 14.97 6.17
CA TYR A 122 3.75 15.11 6.09
C TYR A 122 4.15 16.13 5.01
N ASP A 123 4.82 17.20 5.41
CA ASP A 123 5.47 18.13 4.50
C ASP A 123 6.74 17.50 3.93
N VAL A 124 6.78 17.31 2.61
CA VAL A 124 7.90 16.65 1.93
C VAL A 124 9.10 17.59 1.81
N ALA A 125 8.86 18.89 1.64
CA ALA A 125 9.91 19.89 1.50
C ALA A 125 10.61 20.15 2.83
N GLU A 126 9.83 20.33 3.90
CA GLU A 126 10.34 20.62 5.25
C GLU A 126 10.60 19.34 6.08
N GLN A 127 10.23 18.17 5.56
CA GLN A 127 10.40 16.86 6.18
C GLN A 127 9.85 16.75 7.61
N ARG A 128 8.68 17.37 7.87
CA ARG A 128 8.04 17.42 9.18
C ARG A 128 6.54 17.15 9.13
N MET A 129 5.95 16.91 10.30
CA MET A 129 4.50 16.83 10.42
C MET A 129 3.87 18.22 10.51
N LEU A 130 2.88 18.47 9.65
CA LEU A 130 2.01 19.62 9.70
C LEU A 130 0.96 19.47 10.81
N ASN A 131 0.67 20.58 11.48
CA ASN A 131 -0.46 20.74 12.39
C ASN A 131 -1.75 20.97 11.60
N ASP A 132 -2.89 20.80 12.27
CA ASP A 132 -4.19 21.04 11.69
C ASP A 132 -4.32 22.52 11.25
N GLY A 133 -4.68 22.74 9.98
CA GLY A 133 -4.87 24.08 9.40
C GLY A 133 -3.61 24.71 8.79
N GLU A 134 -2.45 24.06 8.87
CA GLU A 134 -1.27 24.48 8.08
C GLU A 134 -1.47 24.24 6.58
N ASP A 135 -0.67 24.95 5.77
CA ASP A 135 -0.70 24.86 4.32
C ASP A 135 -0.34 23.44 3.84
N LEU A 136 -1.19 22.87 2.98
CA LEU A 136 -1.03 21.53 2.44
C LEU A 136 -0.31 21.50 1.08
N SER A 137 0.23 22.63 0.61
CA SER A 137 0.81 22.75 -0.73
C SER A 137 2.01 21.83 -0.98
N ASN A 138 2.78 21.49 0.06
CA ASN A 138 3.99 20.65 -0.04
C ASN A 138 3.81 19.24 0.54
N VAL A 139 2.57 18.81 0.78
CA VAL A 139 2.35 17.50 1.40
C VAL A 139 2.54 16.37 0.41
N PHE A 140 2.89 15.22 0.95
CA PHE A 140 2.81 13.98 0.19
C PHE A 140 1.36 13.71 -0.21
N ALA A 141 1.10 13.69 -1.51
CA ALA A 141 -0.21 13.37 -2.06
C ALA A 141 -0.08 12.48 -3.29
N LEU A 142 -0.98 11.51 -3.42
CA LEU A 142 -1.03 10.60 -4.55
C LEU A 142 -2.48 10.44 -5.04
N SER A 143 -2.67 10.51 -6.36
CA SER A 143 -3.95 10.32 -7.03
C SER A 143 -3.94 9.01 -7.81
N TYR A 144 -4.97 8.18 -7.61
CA TYR A 144 -5.07 6.86 -8.21
C TYR A 144 -6.44 6.61 -8.84
N TYR A 145 -6.43 6.07 -10.06
CA TYR A 145 -7.60 5.46 -10.67
C TYR A 145 -7.69 3.98 -10.29
N PHE A 146 -8.92 3.51 -10.13
CA PHE A 146 -9.23 2.10 -10.04
C PHE A 146 -9.91 1.69 -11.35
N VAL A 147 -9.14 1.14 -12.29
CA VAL A 147 -9.67 0.64 -13.58
C VAL A 147 -9.67 -0.88 -13.53
N ASP A 148 -10.87 -1.48 -13.59
CA ASP A 148 -11.05 -2.93 -13.50
C ASP A 148 -10.27 -3.62 -12.36
N GLY A 149 -10.10 -2.90 -11.27
CA GLY A 149 -9.40 -3.35 -10.07
C GLY A 149 -7.94 -3.06 -9.98
N TYR A 150 -7.31 -2.55 -11.02
CA TYR A 150 -5.92 -2.14 -11.00
C TYR A 150 -5.78 -0.70 -10.53
N ILE A 151 -4.74 -0.44 -9.74
CA ILE A 151 -4.38 0.89 -9.27
C ILE A 151 -3.46 1.52 -10.30
N ILE A 152 -3.95 2.54 -11.00
CA ILE A 152 -3.18 3.31 -11.97
C ILE A 152 -2.89 4.67 -11.36
N LYS A 153 -1.61 5.00 -11.16
CA LYS A 153 -1.18 6.34 -10.73
C LYS A 153 -1.49 7.34 -11.86
N ASP A 154 -2.13 8.47 -11.52
CA ASP A 154 -2.56 9.51 -12.51
C ASP A 154 -1.39 10.04 -13.36
N SER A 155 -0.13 9.89 -12.89
CA SER A 155 1.08 10.31 -13.61
C SER A 155 1.57 9.35 -14.72
N ASN A 156 0.98 8.16 -14.90
CA ASN A 156 1.62 7.09 -15.68
C ASN A 156 0.89 6.66 -16.97
N ILE A 157 -0.15 7.37 -17.42
CA ILE A 157 -0.92 6.92 -18.60
C ILE A 157 -0.29 7.37 -19.92
N ASP A 158 0.45 8.49 -19.96
CA ASP A 158 0.87 9.10 -21.23
C ASP A 158 2.40 9.21 -21.47
N GLU A 159 3.27 8.86 -20.51
CA GLU A 159 4.73 9.12 -20.64
C GLU A 159 5.64 7.95 -20.19
N ALA A 160 5.24 6.70 -20.40
CA ALA A 160 6.21 5.61 -20.35
C ALA A 160 7.12 5.68 -21.59
N VAL A 161 8.16 6.52 -21.54
CA VAL A 161 9.27 6.46 -22.51
C VAL A 161 10.02 5.17 -22.23
N PHE A 162 9.98 4.29 -23.22
CA PHE A 162 10.63 2.99 -23.22
C PHE A 162 12.14 3.15 -23.06
N ASP A 163 12.68 2.64 -21.96
CA ASP A 163 14.10 2.32 -21.85
C ASP A 163 14.29 0.82 -21.61
N ASN A 164 15.38 0.29 -22.14
CA ASN A 164 15.59 -1.15 -22.42
C ASN A 164 15.89 -2.03 -21.18
N ASP A 165 15.58 -1.58 -19.95
CA ASP A 165 15.78 -2.40 -18.76
C ASP A 165 14.59 -3.34 -18.52
N ASN A 166 14.83 -4.63 -18.78
CA ASN A 166 13.82 -5.69 -18.72
C ASN A 166 13.12 -5.79 -17.35
N LEU A 167 13.79 -5.45 -16.26
CA LEU A 167 13.25 -5.51 -14.89
C LEU A 167 12.33 -4.34 -14.55
N ASP A 168 12.73 -3.11 -14.87
CA ASP A 168 11.89 -1.93 -14.67
C ASP A 168 10.67 -1.96 -15.58
N TYR A 169 10.83 -2.49 -16.80
CA TYR A 169 9.73 -2.76 -17.71
C TYR A 169 8.74 -3.79 -17.11
N ALA A 170 9.23 -4.91 -16.59
CA ALA A 170 8.39 -5.92 -15.96
C ALA A 170 7.65 -5.38 -14.73
N LYS A 171 8.31 -4.57 -13.89
CA LYS A 171 7.70 -3.94 -12.71
C LYS A 171 6.55 -3.01 -13.10
N ASN A 172 6.77 -2.11 -14.05
CA ASN A 172 5.75 -1.13 -14.45
C ASN A 172 4.49 -1.82 -15.01
N MET A 173 4.66 -2.95 -15.71
CA MET A 173 3.54 -3.74 -16.24
C MET A 173 2.75 -4.49 -15.17
N LEU A 174 3.29 -4.74 -13.97
CA LEU A 174 2.54 -5.44 -12.90
C LEU A 174 1.25 -4.69 -12.51
N TYR A 175 1.26 -3.38 -12.70
CA TYR A 175 0.22 -2.46 -12.24
C TYR A 175 -0.62 -1.86 -13.38
N ASP A 176 -0.33 -2.18 -14.64
CA ASP A 176 -0.95 -1.53 -15.82
C ASP A 176 -2.38 -2.03 -16.15
N GLY A 177 -2.79 -3.14 -15.54
CA GLY A 177 -4.10 -3.77 -15.76
C GLY A 177 -4.29 -4.46 -17.12
N ASN A 178 -3.24 -4.61 -17.92
CA ASN A 178 -3.27 -5.22 -19.23
C ASN A 178 -2.96 -6.73 -19.15
N ILE A 179 -3.99 -7.56 -19.26
CA ILE A 179 -3.87 -9.03 -19.19
C ILE A 179 -2.87 -9.60 -20.22
N LYS A 180 -2.72 -8.97 -21.40
CA LYS A 180 -1.75 -9.42 -22.42
C LYS A 180 -0.30 -9.22 -21.96
N ASN A 181 -0.07 -8.28 -21.06
CA ASN A 181 1.23 -7.93 -20.50
C ASN A 181 1.63 -8.90 -19.37
N ASN A 182 0.69 -9.44 -18.60
CA ASN A 182 0.95 -10.43 -17.54
C ASN A 182 1.76 -11.64 -18.04
N LYS A 183 1.41 -12.21 -19.21
CA LYS A 183 2.15 -13.35 -19.78
C LYS A 183 3.57 -12.98 -20.20
N LYS A 184 3.80 -11.74 -20.63
CA LYS A 184 5.13 -11.25 -21.02
C LYS A 184 6.01 -11.04 -19.81
N ILE A 185 5.47 -10.48 -18.72
CA ILE A 185 6.18 -10.25 -17.45
C ILE A 185 6.83 -11.54 -16.97
N LYS A 186 6.06 -12.63 -16.89
CA LYS A 186 6.57 -13.93 -16.46
C LYS A 186 7.76 -14.40 -17.30
N THR A 187 7.62 -14.39 -18.63
CA THR A 187 8.68 -14.82 -19.54
C THR A 187 9.94 -13.95 -19.40
N ILE A 188 9.79 -12.64 -19.22
CA ILE A 188 10.91 -11.73 -19.02
C ILE A 188 11.65 -12.07 -17.72
N LEU A 189 10.91 -12.20 -16.61
CA LEU A 189 11.48 -12.50 -15.30
C LEU A 189 12.15 -13.88 -15.24
N GLU A 190 11.54 -14.91 -15.83
CA GLU A 190 12.14 -16.25 -15.92
C GLU A 190 13.41 -16.25 -16.79
N ASN A 191 13.41 -15.51 -17.90
CA ASN A 191 14.59 -15.37 -18.74
C ASN A 191 15.72 -14.60 -18.05
N GLU A 192 15.39 -13.55 -17.30
CA GLU A 192 16.36 -12.80 -16.51
C GLU A 192 16.97 -13.67 -15.43
N ILE A 193 16.15 -14.41 -14.67
CA ILE A 193 16.62 -15.34 -13.64
C ILE A 193 17.55 -16.42 -14.22
N ASN A 194 17.20 -16.97 -15.39
CA ASN A 194 18.01 -17.99 -16.05
C ASN A 194 19.37 -17.47 -16.57
N LYS A 195 19.43 -16.18 -16.96
CA LYS A 195 20.66 -15.56 -17.50
C LYS A 195 21.53 -14.95 -16.41
N ASN A 196 20.91 -14.25 -15.47
CA ASN A 196 21.53 -13.50 -14.40
C ASN A 196 20.58 -13.47 -13.19
N PRO A 197 20.62 -14.47 -12.31
CA PRO A 197 19.72 -14.54 -11.16
C PRO A 197 19.99 -13.39 -10.20
N THR A 198 19.11 -12.39 -10.21
CA THR A 198 19.18 -11.26 -9.28
C THR A 198 18.10 -11.36 -8.21
N PRO A 199 18.39 -10.95 -6.97
CA PRO A 199 17.42 -10.80 -5.88
C PRO A 199 16.14 -10.06 -6.29
N VAL A 200 16.29 -8.98 -7.04
CA VAL A 200 15.17 -8.15 -7.52
C VAL A 200 14.27 -8.92 -8.50
N ALA A 201 14.84 -9.73 -9.39
CA ALA A 201 14.06 -10.55 -10.30
C ALA A 201 13.18 -11.57 -9.57
N TYR A 202 13.67 -12.18 -8.50
CA TYR A 202 12.88 -13.09 -7.65
C TYR A 202 11.75 -12.36 -6.91
N ILE A 203 12.03 -11.15 -6.40
CA ILE A 203 11.01 -10.30 -5.75
C ILE A 203 9.88 -9.96 -6.73
N TYR A 204 10.22 -9.50 -7.94
CA TYR A 204 9.22 -9.16 -8.96
C TYR A 204 8.48 -10.40 -9.49
N LEU A 205 9.13 -11.56 -9.55
CA LEU A 205 8.47 -12.81 -9.91
C LEU A 205 7.46 -13.25 -8.84
N ALA A 206 7.77 -13.04 -7.56
CA ALA A 206 6.81 -13.28 -6.48
C ALA A 206 5.59 -12.35 -6.59
N GLN A 207 5.82 -11.05 -6.82
CA GLN A 207 4.75 -10.07 -7.01
C GLN A 207 3.87 -10.38 -8.25
N TYR A 208 4.47 -10.88 -9.33
CA TYR A 208 3.72 -11.42 -10.46
C TYR A 208 2.76 -12.54 -10.03
N TYR A 209 3.24 -13.52 -9.24
CA TYR A 209 2.37 -14.60 -8.75
C TYR A 209 1.28 -14.10 -7.78
N PHE A 210 1.55 -13.04 -7.00
CA PHE A 210 0.55 -12.40 -6.16
C PHE A 210 -0.58 -11.78 -7.00
N ASN A 211 -0.23 -11.09 -8.09
CA ASN A 211 -1.20 -10.51 -9.03
C ASN A 211 -2.06 -11.61 -9.71
N GLU A 212 -1.46 -12.75 -10.03
CA GLU A 212 -2.14 -13.93 -10.59
C GLU A 212 -2.86 -14.80 -9.53
N ARG A 213 -3.02 -14.30 -8.30
CA ARG A 213 -3.67 -14.98 -7.17
C ARG A 213 -3.01 -16.32 -6.76
N GLN A 214 -1.78 -16.57 -7.18
CA GLN A 214 -0.96 -17.72 -6.80
C GLN A 214 -0.08 -17.38 -5.60
N VAL A 215 -0.68 -16.87 -4.51
CA VAL A 215 0.06 -16.23 -3.41
C VAL A 215 1.06 -17.15 -2.74
N LYS A 216 0.66 -18.40 -2.46
CA LYS A 216 1.56 -19.39 -1.87
C LYS A 216 2.83 -19.56 -2.70
N LYS A 217 2.69 -19.66 -4.03
CA LYS A 217 3.82 -19.81 -4.94
C LYS A 217 4.77 -18.60 -4.90
N GLY A 218 4.24 -17.39 -4.83
CA GLY A 218 5.06 -16.19 -4.67
C GLY A 218 5.80 -16.15 -3.33
N LEU A 219 5.13 -16.54 -2.23
CA LEU A 219 5.74 -16.62 -0.89
C LEU A 219 6.82 -17.71 -0.82
N ASP A 220 6.60 -18.84 -1.48
CA ASP A 220 7.59 -19.93 -1.58
C ASP A 220 8.84 -19.43 -2.30
N ILE A 221 8.70 -18.71 -3.43
CA ILE A 221 9.84 -18.08 -4.15
C ILE A 221 10.61 -17.13 -3.23
N LEU A 222 9.94 -16.25 -2.48
CA LEU A 222 10.60 -15.34 -1.55
C LEU A 222 11.32 -16.10 -0.42
N SER A 223 10.76 -17.21 0.04
CA SER A 223 11.33 -17.99 1.15
C SER A 223 12.54 -18.81 0.71
N GLU A 224 12.45 -19.48 -0.44
CA GLU A 224 13.53 -20.27 -1.04
C GLU A 224 14.75 -19.41 -1.40
N ASN A 225 14.53 -18.14 -1.77
CA ASN A 225 15.59 -17.22 -2.17
C ASN A 225 16.00 -16.23 -1.08
N LYS A 226 15.53 -16.42 0.16
CA LYS A 226 15.78 -15.48 1.28
C LYS A 226 17.28 -15.27 1.52
N GLU A 227 18.06 -16.33 1.63
CA GLU A 227 19.50 -16.24 1.91
C GLU A 227 20.24 -15.47 0.81
N LEU A 228 19.90 -15.73 -0.46
CA LEU A 228 20.45 -15.00 -1.60
C LEU A 228 20.15 -13.50 -1.49
N ILE A 229 18.90 -13.15 -1.22
CA ILE A 229 18.45 -11.76 -1.09
C ILE A 229 19.14 -11.07 0.08
N GLU A 230 19.23 -11.74 1.23
CA GLU A 230 19.86 -11.19 2.44
C GLU A 230 21.39 -11.04 2.29
N SER A 231 22.03 -11.94 1.54
CA SER A 231 23.47 -11.93 1.31
C SER A 231 23.97 -10.73 0.49
N THR A 232 23.08 -10.00 -0.18
CA THR A 232 23.44 -8.77 -0.92
C THR A 232 24.02 -7.70 0.00
N GLY A 233 23.56 -7.64 1.26
CA GLY A 233 23.83 -6.52 2.16
C GLY A 233 23.22 -5.19 1.71
N GLU A 234 22.48 -5.16 0.60
CA GLU A 234 21.93 -3.95 0.03
C GLU A 234 20.59 -3.61 0.69
N LYS A 235 20.59 -2.56 1.53
CA LYS A 235 19.43 -2.15 2.33
C LYS A 235 18.16 -1.94 1.48
N HIS A 236 18.28 -1.41 0.27
CA HIS A 236 17.13 -1.15 -0.58
C HIS A 236 16.49 -2.46 -1.09
N ILE A 237 17.29 -3.45 -1.50
CA ILE A 237 16.81 -4.78 -1.90
C ILE A 237 16.15 -5.50 -0.71
N LEU A 238 16.79 -5.44 0.46
CA LEU A 238 16.22 -5.99 1.70
C LEU A 238 14.86 -5.39 2.04
N ASN A 239 14.71 -4.08 1.87
CA ASN A 239 13.45 -3.41 2.14
C ASN A 239 12.37 -3.78 1.11
N LEU A 240 12.72 -3.89 -0.17
CA LEU A 240 11.81 -4.37 -1.22
C LEU A 240 11.35 -5.81 -0.94
N TYR A 241 12.26 -6.67 -0.48
CA TYR A 241 11.94 -8.03 -0.07
C TYR A 241 10.94 -8.06 1.09
N LYS A 242 11.20 -7.28 2.16
CA LYS A 242 10.28 -7.18 3.30
C LYS A 242 8.90 -6.69 2.86
N CYS A 243 8.84 -5.66 1.99
CA CYS A 243 7.58 -5.20 1.39
C CYS A 243 6.84 -6.35 0.69
N ALA A 244 7.48 -7.01 -0.28
CA ALA A 244 6.84 -8.08 -1.05
C ALA A 244 6.41 -9.26 -0.16
N TYR A 245 7.18 -9.59 0.87
CA TYR A 245 6.82 -10.64 1.81
C TYR A 245 5.53 -10.29 2.58
N GLU A 246 5.45 -9.06 3.10
CA GLU A 246 4.28 -8.56 3.83
C GLU A 246 3.05 -8.40 2.93
N GLU A 247 3.24 -7.97 1.67
CA GLU A 247 2.19 -7.99 0.64
C GLU A 247 1.60 -9.39 0.48
N GLY A 248 2.47 -10.40 0.30
CA GLY A 248 2.06 -11.80 0.17
C GLY A 248 1.28 -12.30 1.38
N LYS A 249 1.67 -11.93 2.61
CA LYS A 249 0.95 -12.32 3.84
C LYS A 249 -0.44 -11.71 3.93
N VAL A 250 -0.60 -10.45 3.56
CA VAL A 250 -1.91 -9.80 3.50
C VAL A 250 -2.78 -10.47 2.43
N LEU A 251 -2.25 -10.68 1.23
CA LEU A 251 -2.99 -11.30 0.12
C LEU A 251 -3.37 -12.75 0.39
N GLU A 252 -2.52 -13.49 1.10
CA GLU A 252 -2.83 -14.84 1.56
C GLU A 252 -4.07 -14.83 2.46
N THR A 253 -4.21 -13.82 3.31
CA THR A 253 -5.39 -13.64 4.18
C THR A 253 -6.62 -13.24 3.37
N ILE A 254 -6.47 -12.37 2.37
CA ILE A 254 -7.59 -11.92 1.52
C ILE A 254 -8.14 -13.07 0.67
N TYR A 255 -7.28 -13.87 0.03
CA TYR A 255 -7.71 -14.89 -0.94
C TYR A 255 -8.03 -16.25 -0.33
N LYS A 256 -7.73 -16.49 0.95
CA LYS A 256 -8.19 -17.67 1.69
C LYS A 256 -9.64 -17.56 2.17
N ASN A 257 -10.17 -16.33 2.25
CA ASN A 257 -11.54 -16.02 2.69
C ASN A 257 -12.46 -15.73 1.50
#